data_AF-A0A7S2W068-F1
#
_entry.id   AF-A0A7S2W068-F1
#
_cell.length_a   1.000
_cell.length_b   1.000
_cell.length_c   1.000
_cell.angle_alpha   90.00
_cell.angle_beta   90.00
_cell.angle_gamma   90.00
#
_symmetry.space_group_name_H-M   'P 1'
#
loop_
_entity.id
_entity.type
_entity.pdbx_description
1 polymer ?
#
loop_
_entity_poly.entity_id
_entity_poly.type
_entity_poly.pdbx_seq_one_letter_code
_entity_poly.pdbx_strand_id
1 'polypeptide(L)'
;MAQPCSSSSLIKQIGSLSLTLRKESLAETHPPCAERCIDVLTRLEEVTTTVVIGDEKTEDKKTTTIMNVSILEKTQAGKYLTKAIKSFNRHKRTATTTDMREKWDDATQMSTRMLTCWKAAAETETTKKVKVTEKKKIIDPSHGLPKSAALYRNRLVSQKKELYKDPPALPPAHITILDDESCSPPKRNDKTKVLTFASTSSCTNLIKDFHPNVTPEEVLRVGSFGGTYFRNISSAVTGISYKSSQVLQDTVDPEWIAGLNKATMLTSSTYRANINKHKVKCGGSLGMWESSGWISDVDPYGWFQWYCRFYRGRRCSDDERQISRWMKSAGAKGRFRSQLCNKIIAANDGKNVADVKVSPVIRQTLTHWGLEITDNILELHRKRTGK
;
A
#
# COMPACT_ATOMS: atom_id res chain seq x y z
N MET A 1 -46.44 -8.42 26.10
CA MET A 1 -45.15 -7.92 26.63
C MET A 1 -44.03 -8.74 25.98
N ALA A 2 -43.39 -8.22 24.93
CA ALA A 2 -42.29 -8.92 24.25
C ALA A 2 -40.97 -8.61 24.97
N GLN A 3 -40.25 -9.66 25.40
CA GLN A 3 -38.92 -9.52 25.99
C GLN A 3 -37.95 -8.90 24.97
N PRO A 4 -37.05 -7.99 25.38
CA PRO A 4 -36.05 -7.43 24.49
C PRO A 4 -35.06 -8.52 24.07
N CYS A 5 -35.10 -8.90 22.79
CA CYS A 5 -34.22 -9.88 22.18
C CYS A 5 -32.76 -9.41 22.33
N SER A 6 -31.92 -10.18 23.04
CA SER A 6 -30.50 -9.82 23.19
C SER A 6 -29.82 -9.75 21.82
N SER A 7 -28.86 -8.83 21.65
CA SER A 7 -28.15 -8.62 20.37
C SER A 7 -27.48 -9.89 19.82
N SER A 8 -27.13 -10.83 20.70
CA SER A 8 -26.61 -12.16 20.35
C SER A 8 -27.65 -13.05 19.66
N SER A 9 -28.93 -12.97 20.03
CA SER A 9 -30.00 -13.79 19.43
C SER A 9 -30.27 -13.38 17.98
N LEU A 10 -30.34 -12.06 17.74
CA LEU A 10 -30.53 -11.49 16.41
C LEU A 10 -29.41 -11.86 15.43
N ILE A 11 -28.14 -11.77 15.87
CA ILE A 11 -26.98 -12.14 15.03
C ILE A 11 -27.04 -13.61 14.61
N LYS A 12 -27.42 -14.50 15.53
CA LYS A 12 -27.59 -15.92 15.23
C LYS A 12 -28.71 -16.14 14.21
N GLN A 13 -29.83 -15.46 14.35
CA GLN A 13 -30.96 -15.55 13.42
C GLN A 13 -30.59 -15.07 12.01
N ILE A 14 -29.94 -13.90 11.89
CA ILE A 14 -29.47 -13.35 10.60
C ILE A 14 -28.43 -14.28 9.97
N GLY A 15 -27.47 -14.79 10.76
CA GLY A 15 -26.45 -15.72 10.29
C GLY A 15 -27.06 -17.03 9.77
N SER A 16 -28.06 -17.58 10.48
CA SER A 16 -28.78 -18.77 10.06
C SER A 16 -29.52 -18.56 8.74
N LEU A 17 -30.32 -17.49 8.63
CA LEU A 17 -31.07 -17.18 7.41
C LEU A 17 -30.15 -16.92 6.21
N SER A 18 -29.04 -16.22 6.43
CA SER A 18 -28.05 -15.94 5.38
C SER A 18 -27.35 -17.21 4.88
N LEU A 19 -27.10 -18.17 5.79
CA LEU A 19 -26.55 -19.48 5.42
C LEU A 19 -27.58 -20.33 4.67
N THR A 20 -28.86 -20.30 5.08
CA THR A 20 -29.95 -20.95 4.34
C THR A 20 -30.07 -20.38 2.94
N LEU A 21 -30.07 -19.05 2.77
CA LEU A 21 -30.10 -18.41 1.45
C LEU A 21 -28.96 -18.89 0.55
N ARG A 22 -27.76 -19.04 1.12
CA ARG A 22 -26.62 -19.59 0.38
C ARG A 22 -26.90 -21.02 -0.09
N LYS A 23 -27.40 -21.88 0.78
CA LYS A 23 -27.69 -23.29 0.45
C LYS A 23 -28.76 -23.40 -0.64
N GLU A 24 -29.85 -22.65 -0.50
CA GLU A 24 -30.96 -22.59 -1.45
C GLU A 24 -30.52 -22.07 -2.82
N SER A 25 -29.67 -21.02 -2.85
CA SER A 25 -29.24 -20.39 -4.10
C SER A 25 -28.12 -21.14 -4.83
N LEU A 26 -27.31 -21.96 -4.14
CA LEU A 26 -26.15 -22.65 -4.73
C LEU A 26 -26.37 -24.15 -4.96
N ALA A 27 -27.60 -24.63 -4.80
CA ALA A 27 -27.96 -26.04 -4.98
C ALA A 27 -27.24 -27.01 -4.02
N GLU A 28 -26.86 -26.56 -2.81
CA GLU A 28 -26.10 -27.40 -1.88
C GLU A 28 -26.96 -28.55 -1.29
N THR A 29 -28.29 -28.47 -1.38
CA THR A 29 -29.25 -29.44 -0.79
C THR A 29 -30.30 -29.99 -1.77
N HIS A 30 -30.67 -29.23 -2.80
CA HIS A 30 -31.66 -29.59 -3.84
C HIS A 30 -31.54 -28.58 -5.01
N PRO A 31 -32.21 -28.78 -6.16
CA PRO A 31 -32.24 -27.78 -7.23
C PRO A 31 -32.67 -26.39 -6.73
N PRO A 32 -32.02 -25.29 -7.17
CA PRO A 32 -32.40 -23.93 -6.75
C PRO A 32 -33.81 -23.57 -7.20
N CYS A 33 -34.57 -22.93 -6.31
CA CYS A 33 -35.95 -22.49 -6.53
C CYS A 33 -36.07 -21.03 -6.16
N ALA A 34 -36.65 -20.23 -7.07
CA ALA A 34 -36.78 -18.80 -6.89
C ALA A 34 -37.68 -18.47 -5.70
N GLU A 35 -38.79 -19.19 -5.55
CA GLU A 35 -39.78 -19.02 -4.48
C GLU A 35 -39.16 -19.24 -3.11
N ARG A 36 -38.41 -20.33 -2.91
CA ARG A 36 -37.70 -20.58 -1.64
C ARG A 36 -36.64 -19.53 -1.35
N CYS A 37 -35.95 -19.04 -2.38
CA CYS A 37 -35.00 -17.94 -2.20
C CYS A 37 -35.71 -16.65 -1.79
N ILE A 38 -36.86 -16.34 -2.41
CA ILE A 38 -37.69 -15.18 -2.07
C ILE A 38 -38.21 -15.29 -0.62
N ASP A 39 -38.71 -16.45 -0.20
CA ASP A 39 -39.18 -16.67 1.17
C ASP A 39 -38.09 -16.40 2.21
N VAL A 40 -36.88 -16.89 1.95
CA VAL A 40 -35.73 -16.65 2.83
C VAL A 40 -35.31 -15.18 2.80
N LEU A 41 -35.35 -14.52 1.63
CA LEU A 41 -35.07 -13.09 1.50
C LEU A 41 -36.10 -12.25 2.26
N THR A 42 -37.38 -12.58 2.21
CA THR A 42 -38.47 -11.88 2.92
C THR A 42 -38.26 -11.95 4.42
N ARG A 43 -38.00 -13.15 4.96
CA ARG A 43 -37.68 -13.33 6.39
C ARG A 43 -36.41 -12.58 6.77
N LEU A 44 -35.40 -12.58 5.90
CA LEU A 44 -34.15 -11.87 6.14
C LEU A 44 -34.39 -10.35 6.12
N GLU A 45 -35.25 -9.84 5.25
CA GLU A 45 -35.64 -8.44 5.21
C GLU A 45 -36.38 -8.03 6.48
N GLU A 46 -37.37 -8.80 6.91
CA GLU A 46 -38.13 -8.56 8.16
C GLU A 46 -37.21 -8.49 9.38
N VAL A 47 -36.27 -9.44 9.51
CA VAL A 47 -35.34 -9.49 10.64
C VAL A 47 -34.32 -8.36 10.57
N THR A 48 -34.02 -7.83 9.38
CA THR A 48 -33.03 -6.75 9.18
C THR A 48 -33.64 -5.36 9.15
N THR A 49 -34.95 -5.26 9.35
CA THR A 49 -35.72 -4.03 9.16
C THR A 49 -36.70 -3.82 10.31
N THR A 50 -36.60 -2.70 11.01
CA THR A 50 -37.51 -2.34 12.11
C THR A 50 -38.39 -1.16 11.70
N VAL A 51 -39.70 -1.27 11.93
CA VAL A 51 -40.66 -0.17 11.76
C VAL A 51 -40.63 0.69 13.02
N VAL A 52 -40.34 1.98 12.89
CA VAL A 52 -40.51 2.96 13.97
C VAL A 52 -41.84 3.66 13.73
N ILE A 53 -42.81 3.45 14.62
CA ILE A 53 -44.07 4.21 14.61
C ILE A 53 -43.72 5.60 15.13
N GLY A 54 -43.82 6.62 14.27
CA GLY A 54 -43.73 8.02 14.66
C GLY A 54 -45.01 8.48 15.34
N ASP A 55 -44.91 9.45 16.25
CA ASP A 55 -46.04 10.08 16.94
C ASP A 55 -47.16 10.51 15.99
N GLU A 56 -48.40 10.43 16.49
CA GLU A 56 -49.74 10.49 15.87
C GLU A 56 -50.10 11.65 14.90
N LYS A 57 -49.18 12.30 14.19
CA LYS A 57 -49.53 13.42 13.28
C LYS A 57 -49.00 13.40 11.85
N THR A 58 -48.32 12.35 11.40
CA THR A 58 -48.01 12.18 9.97
C THR A 58 -47.94 10.70 9.60
N GLU A 59 -48.70 10.28 8.61
CA GLU A 59 -48.87 8.89 8.15
C GLU A 59 -47.67 8.33 7.35
N ASP A 60 -46.44 8.80 7.64
CA ASP A 60 -45.22 8.31 7.00
C ASP A 60 -44.55 7.24 7.89
N LYS A 61 -44.81 5.96 7.58
CA LYS A 61 -44.11 4.82 8.21
C LYS A 61 -42.62 4.87 7.86
N LYS A 62 -41.78 5.26 8.82
CA LYS A 62 -40.33 5.37 8.63
C LYS A 62 -39.64 4.06 9.01
N THR A 63 -39.22 3.33 7.99
CA THR A 63 -38.56 2.03 8.14
C THR A 63 -37.06 2.20 8.33
N THR A 64 -36.46 1.58 9.36
CA THR A 64 -35.02 1.67 9.65
C THR A 64 -34.35 0.30 9.56
N THR A 65 -33.29 0.20 8.75
CA THR A 65 -32.46 -1.00 8.60
C THR A 65 -31.46 -1.11 9.77
N ILE A 66 -31.40 -2.27 10.42
CA ILE A 66 -30.53 -2.49 11.62
C ILE A 66 -29.17 -3.13 11.30
N MET A 67 -28.86 -3.35 10.01
CA MET A 67 -27.63 -3.98 9.54
C MET A 67 -26.43 -3.04 9.65
N ASN A 68 -25.59 -3.31 10.66
CA ASN A 68 -24.37 -2.56 10.96
C ASN A 68 -23.12 -3.36 10.53
N VAL A 69 -21.94 -2.71 10.51
CA VAL A 69 -20.69 -3.34 10.04
C VAL A 69 -20.36 -4.61 10.83
N SER A 70 -20.55 -4.60 12.15
CA SER A 70 -20.25 -5.76 13.01
C SER A 70 -21.19 -6.94 12.74
N ILE A 71 -22.47 -6.69 12.47
CA ILE A 71 -23.44 -7.75 12.13
C ILE A 71 -23.08 -8.34 10.76
N LEU A 72 -22.76 -7.51 9.76
CA LEU A 72 -22.35 -7.97 8.42
C LEU A 72 -21.09 -8.84 8.48
N GLU A 73 -20.09 -8.48 9.29
CA GLU A 73 -18.87 -9.27 9.48
C GLU A 73 -19.13 -10.60 10.17
N LYS A 74 -19.90 -10.60 11.27
CA LYS A 74 -20.17 -11.83 12.04
C LYS A 74 -21.07 -12.83 11.30
N THR A 75 -22.01 -12.33 10.51
CA THR A 75 -23.00 -13.17 9.80
C THR A 75 -22.58 -13.52 8.38
N GLN A 76 -21.63 -12.78 7.79
CA GLN A 76 -21.25 -12.86 6.38
C GLN A 76 -22.43 -12.64 5.41
N ALA A 77 -23.53 -12.03 5.89
CA ALA A 77 -24.77 -11.87 5.13
C ALA A 77 -24.57 -11.17 3.78
N GLY A 78 -23.81 -10.07 3.73
CA GLY A 78 -23.54 -9.35 2.49
C GLY A 78 -22.77 -10.17 1.44
N LYS A 79 -21.85 -11.03 1.90
CA LYS A 79 -21.10 -11.96 1.03
C LYS A 79 -22.02 -13.03 0.45
N TYR A 80 -22.88 -13.61 1.27
CA TYR A 80 -23.84 -14.63 0.83
C TYR A 80 -24.89 -14.05 -0.10
N LEU A 81 -25.42 -12.86 0.18
CA LEU A 81 -26.36 -12.16 -0.68
C LEU A 81 -25.74 -11.82 -2.06
N THR A 82 -24.48 -11.39 -2.10
CA THR A 82 -23.76 -11.15 -3.37
C THR A 82 -23.57 -12.43 -4.18
N LYS A 83 -23.32 -13.56 -3.52
CA LYS A 83 -23.24 -14.87 -4.19
C LYS A 83 -24.61 -15.32 -4.71
N ALA A 84 -25.67 -15.11 -3.93
CA ALA A 84 -27.04 -15.42 -4.31
C ALA A 84 -27.45 -14.63 -5.57
N ILE A 85 -27.20 -13.32 -5.62
CA ILE A 85 -27.44 -12.46 -6.81
C ILE A 85 -26.77 -13.04 -8.07
N LYS A 86 -25.52 -13.49 -7.96
CA LYS A 86 -24.82 -14.10 -9.11
C LYS A 86 -25.48 -15.41 -9.55
N SER A 87 -25.95 -16.21 -8.61
CA SER A 87 -26.69 -17.43 -8.89
C SER A 87 -28.04 -17.15 -9.55
N PHE A 88 -28.81 -16.20 -9.02
CA PHE A 88 -30.11 -15.80 -9.56
C PHE A 88 -29.99 -15.32 -11.01
N ASN A 89 -28.99 -14.48 -11.30
CA ASN A 89 -28.71 -14.04 -12.66
C ASN A 89 -28.32 -15.21 -13.60
N ARG A 90 -27.66 -16.25 -13.09
CA ARG A 90 -27.35 -17.45 -13.89
C ARG A 90 -28.63 -18.23 -14.19
N HIS A 91 -29.48 -18.46 -13.21
CA HIS A 91 -30.75 -19.18 -13.38
C HIS A 91 -31.76 -18.40 -14.24
N LYS A 92 -31.80 -17.07 -14.13
CA LYS A 92 -32.60 -16.19 -15.01
C LYS A 92 -32.26 -16.38 -16.50
N ARG A 93 -30.97 -16.59 -16.83
CA ARG A 93 -30.50 -16.80 -18.21
C ARG A 93 -30.92 -18.15 -18.77
N THR A 94 -30.99 -19.18 -17.92
CA THR A 94 -31.33 -20.55 -18.31
C THR A 94 -32.80 -20.91 -18.06
N ALA A 95 -33.62 -19.96 -17.60
CA ALA A 95 -35.04 -20.16 -17.38
C ALA A 95 -35.78 -20.41 -18.70
N THR A 96 -36.63 -21.43 -18.70
CA THR A 96 -37.37 -21.90 -19.89
C THR A 96 -38.73 -21.20 -20.06
N THR A 97 -39.30 -20.67 -18.98
CA THR A 97 -40.58 -19.94 -19.00
C THR A 97 -40.40 -18.49 -18.58
N THR A 98 -41.30 -17.62 -19.04
CA THR A 98 -41.36 -16.20 -18.65
C THR A 98 -41.57 -16.05 -17.15
N ASP A 99 -42.50 -16.82 -16.57
CA ASP A 99 -42.79 -16.84 -15.12
C ASP A 99 -41.53 -17.14 -14.28
N MET A 100 -40.73 -18.14 -14.66
CA MET A 100 -39.48 -18.45 -13.95
C MET A 100 -38.47 -17.32 -14.08
N ARG A 101 -38.39 -16.66 -15.24
CA ARG A 101 -37.48 -15.55 -15.48
C ARG A 101 -37.85 -14.33 -14.63
N GLU A 102 -39.13 -14.03 -14.49
CA GLU A 102 -39.67 -12.96 -13.65
C GLU A 102 -39.35 -13.21 -12.18
N LYS A 103 -39.62 -14.41 -11.66
CA LYS A 103 -39.32 -14.75 -10.26
C LYS A 103 -37.82 -14.64 -9.90
N TRP A 104 -36.93 -15.03 -10.81
CA TRP A 104 -35.49 -14.82 -10.60
C TRP A 104 -35.09 -13.34 -10.69
N ASP A 105 -35.83 -12.54 -11.47
CA ASP A 105 -35.64 -11.10 -11.52
C ASP A 105 -36.07 -10.43 -10.22
N ASP A 106 -37.23 -10.80 -9.68
CA ASP A 106 -37.74 -10.32 -8.40
C ASP A 106 -36.77 -10.63 -7.26
N ALA A 107 -36.29 -11.87 -7.19
CA ALA A 107 -35.27 -12.28 -6.21
C ALA A 107 -33.97 -11.46 -6.35
N THR A 108 -33.57 -11.13 -7.59
CA THR A 108 -32.39 -10.31 -7.88
C THR A 108 -32.59 -8.85 -7.48
N GLN A 109 -33.76 -8.28 -7.79
CA GLN A 109 -34.12 -6.91 -7.46
C GLN A 109 -34.21 -6.71 -5.94
N MET A 110 -34.89 -7.62 -5.25
CA MET A 110 -35.00 -7.64 -3.79
C MET A 110 -33.63 -7.72 -3.12
N SER A 111 -32.77 -8.65 -3.57
CA SER A 111 -31.41 -8.79 -3.03
C SER A 111 -30.55 -7.56 -3.27
N THR A 112 -30.67 -6.93 -4.45
CA THR A 112 -29.92 -5.71 -4.79
C THR A 112 -30.37 -4.52 -3.96
N ARG A 113 -31.69 -4.38 -3.73
CA ARG A 113 -32.28 -3.37 -2.85
C ARG A 113 -31.78 -3.53 -1.42
N MET A 114 -31.87 -4.74 -0.86
CA MET A 114 -31.35 -5.03 0.48
C MET A 114 -29.85 -4.73 0.61
N LEU A 115 -29.03 -5.15 -0.37
CA LEU A 115 -27.59 -4.88 -0.36
C LEU A 115 -27.29 -3.37 -0.41
N THR A 116 -28.08 -2.61 -1.15
CA THR A 116 -27.97 -1.15 -1.23
C THR A 116 -28.33 -0.50 0.11
N CYS A 117 -29.43 -0.91 0.73
CA CYS A 117 -29.83 -0.45 2.06
C CYS A 117 -28.79 -0.79 3.13
N TRP A 118 -28.21 -2.00 3.10
CA TRP A 118 -27.18 -2.42 4.04
C TRP A 118 -25.89 -1.63 3.88
N LYS A 119 -25.50 -1.30 2.64
CA LYS A 119 -24.36 -0.40 2.37
C LYS A 119 -24.60 0.99 2.93
N ALA A 120 -25.77 1.57 2.66
CA ALA A 120 -26.13 2.89 3.18
C ALA A 120 -26.20 2.92 4.73
N ALA A 121 -26.71 1.85 5.35
CA ALA A 121 -26.72 1.71 6.81
C ALA A 121 -25.31 1.60 7.41
N ALA A 122 -24.41 0.84 6.76
CA ALA A 122 -23.00 0.77 7.15
C ALA A 122 -22.25 2.10 6.93
N GLU A 123 -22.54 2.83 5.86
CA GLU A 123 -21.97 4.14 5.56
C GLU A 123 -22.45 5.23 6.54
N THR A 124 -23.73 5.20 6.93
CA THR A 124 -24.26 6.12 7.94
C THR A 124 -23.73 5.78 9.34
N GLU A 125 -23.50 4.51 9.68
CA GLU A 125 -22.82 4.10 10.92
C GLU A 125 -21.36 4.54 10.94
N THR A 126 -20.62 4.36 9.84
CA THR A 126 -19.23 4.84 9.74
C THR A 126 -19.16 6.36 9.79
N THR A 127 -20.09 7.09 9.17
CA THR A 127 -20.18 8.55 9.25
C THR A 127 -20.58 9.06 10.65
N LYS A 128 -21.50 8.37 11.34
CA LYS A 128 -21.85 8.66 12.75
C LYS A 128 -20.72 8.30 13.70
N LYS A 129 -20.01 7.18 13.49
CA LYS A 129 -18.75 6.87 14.18
C LYS A 129 -17.73 7.96 13.90
N VAL A 130 -17.57 8.47 12.68
CA VAL A 130 -16.66 9.60 12.40
C VAL A 130 -17.06 10.86 13.20
N LYS A 131 -18.34 11.23 13.26
CA LYS A 131 -18.84 12.38 14.04
C LYS A 131 -18.79 12.20 15.57
N VAL A 132 -18.96 10.98 16.08
CA VAL A 132 -18.80 10.65 17.51
C VAL A 132 -17.31 10.50 17.88
N THR A 133 -16.47 10.07 16.94
CA THR A 133 -15.00 9.97 17.10
C THR A 133 -14.33 11.34 17.02
N GLU A 134 -14.92 12.33 16.34
CA GLU A 134 -14.54 13.74 16.49
C GLU A 134 -14.71 14.26 17.93
N LYS A 135 -15.66 13.71 18.70
CA LYS A 135 -15.85 14.05 20.13
C LYS A 135 -15.09 13.15 21.12
N LYS A 136 -14.62 11.97 20.69
CA LYS A 136 -13.70 11.12 21.47
C LYS A 136 -12.39 10.94 20.70
N LYS A 137 -11.50 11.89 20.93
CA LYS A 137 -10.05 11.83 20.70
C LYS A 137 -9.50 10.49 21.24
N ILE A 138 -9.48 9.43 20.43
CA ILE A 138 -8.49 8.35 20.61
C ILE A 138 -7.21 8.95 20.05
N ILE A 139 -6.54 9.71 20.90
CA ILE A 139 -5.19 10.20 20.68
C ILE A 139 -4.31 8.96 20.66
N ASP A 140 -3.99 8.47 19.47
CA ASP A 140 -2.69 7.82 19.28
C ASP A 140 -1.65 8.86 19.71
N PRO A 141 -0.71 8.56 20.62
CA PRO A 141 0.24 9.55 21.08
C PRO A 141 0.89 10.24 19.90
N SER A 142 0.84 11.56 19.97
CA SER A 142 1.49 12.51 19.10
C SER A 142 3.00 12.25 19.08
N HIS A 143 3.46 11.36 18.21
CA HIS A 143 4.84 10.93 17.93
C HIS A 143 5.11 9.46 18.34
N GLY A 144 5.81 8.74 17.47
CA GLY A 144 6.20 7.34 17.63
C GLY A 144 5.59 6.38 16.59
N LEU A 145 6.11 5.15 16.57
CA LEU A 145 5.66 4.08 15.67
C LEU A 145 4.19 3.69 15.93
N PRO A 146 3.41 3.40 14.87
CA PRO A 146 2.01 2.99 15.02
C PRO A 146 1.90 1.61 15.68
N LYS A 147 1.02 1.49 16.68
CA LYS A 147 0.83 0.26 17.46
C LYS A 147 -0.03 -0.81 16.77
N SER A 148 -0.77 -0.44 15.72
CA SER A 148 -1.61 -1.38 14.96
C SER A 148 -1.87 -0.88 13.55
N ALA A 149 -2.21 -1.80 12.64
CA ALA A 149 -2.50 -1.45 11.24
C ALA A 149 -3.72 -0.51 11.12
N ALA A 150 -4.70 -0.61 12.03
CA ALA A 150 -5.86 0.27 12.06
C ALA A 150 -5.48 1.71 12.46
N LEU A 151 -4.66 1.88 13.51
CA LEU A 151 -4.15 3.21 13.90
C LEU A 151 -3.28 3.79 12.79
N TYR A 152 -2.44 2.97 12.16
CA TYR A 152 -1.58 3.41 11.07
C TYR A 152 -2.38 3.88 9.85
N ARG A 153 -3.42 3.12 9.48
CA ARG A 153 -4.37 3.51 8.42
C ARG A 153 -5.00 4.86 8.71
N ASN A 154 -5.53 5.07 9.92
CA ASN A 154 -6.14 6.34 10.30
C ASN A 154 -5.15 7.50 10.17
N ARG A 155 -3.90 7.30 10.60
CA ARG A 155 -2.84 8.30 10.49
C ARG A 155 -2.53 8.63 9.02
N LEU A 156 -2.36 7.63 8.15
CA LEU A 156 -2.16 7.81 6.71
C LEU A 156 -3.31 8.61 6.06
N VAL A 157 -4.57 8.24 6.36
CA VAL A 157 -5.76 8.92 5.83
C VAL A 157 -5.83 10.36 6.32
N SER A 158 -5.60 10.61 7.61
CA SER A 158 -5.62 11.97 8.19
C SER A 158 -4.59 12.90 7.55
N GLN A 159 -3.44 12.36 7.14
CA GLN A 159 -2.38 13.08 6.45
C GLN A 159 -2.58 13.13 4.92
N LYS A 160 -3.73 12.70 4.40
CA LYS A 160 -4.07 12.64 2.96
C LYS A 160 -3.04 11.85 2.14
N LYS A 161 -2.50 10.78 2.71
CA LYS A 161 -1.53 9.90 2.04
C LYS A 161 -2.24 8.88 1.16
N GLU A 162 -1.63 8.57 0.01
CA GLU A 162 -2.05 7.45 -0.82
C GLU A 162 -1.90 6.14 -0.03
N LEU A 163 -2.96 5.32 -0.01
CA LEU A 163 -2.96 3.98 0.57
C LEU A 163 -2.76 2.95 -0.54
N TYR A 164 -1.50 2.54 -0.74
CA TYR A 164 -1.17 1.51 -1.73
C TYR A 164 -1.57 0.09 -1.26
N LYS A 165 -1.61 -0.12 0.06
CA LYS A 165 -2.07 -1.37 0.69
C LYS A 165 -3.18 -1.07 1.71
N ASP A 166 -4.19 -1.91 1.73
CA ASP A 166 -5.31 -1.85 2.67
C ASP A 166 -5.70 -3.26 3.17
N PRO A 167 -5.42 -3.62 4.43
CA PRO A 167 -4.78 -2.78 5.46
C PRO A 167 -3.30 -2.45 5.14
N PRO A 168 -2.78 -1.30 5.61
CA PRO A 168 -1.38 -0.94 5.37
C PRO A 168 -0.45 -1.90 6.11
N ALA A 169 0.71 -2.18 5.52
CA ALA A 169 1.76 -2.93 6.21
C ALA A 169 2.41 -2.04 7.26
N LEU A 170 2.59 -2.57 8.48
CA LEU A 170 3.27 -1.83 9.54
C LEU A 170 4.72 -1.49 9.14
N PRO A 171 5.25 -0.33 9.58
CA PRO A 171 6.66 -0.06 9.47
C PRO A 171 7.49 -1.13 10.22
N PRO A 172 8.78 -1.25 9.91
CA PRO A 172 9.70 -2.06 10.73
C PRO A 172 9.62 -1.64 12.20
N ALA A 173 9.99 -2.56 13.09
CA ALA A 173 10.21 -2.23 14.50
C ALA A 173 11.29 -1.13 14.62
N HIS A 174 11.34 -0.50 15.80
CA HIS A 174 12.31 0.57 16.09
C HIS A 174 13.73 0.14 15.72
N ILE A 175 14.42 0.99 14.96
CA ILE A 175 15.77 0.73 14.49
C ILE A 175 16.78 1.29 15.50
N THR A 176 17.72 0.45 15.92
CA THR A 176 18.82 0.86 16.80
C THR A 176 20.00 1.33 15.97
N ILE A 177 20.53 2.53 16.27
CA ILE A 177 21.78 3.05 15.69
C ILE A 177 22.95 2.49 16.51
N LEU A 178 23.98 1.99 15.83
CA LEU A 178 25.16 1.39 16.46
C LEU A 178 26.28 2.44 16.47
N ASP A 179 26.24 3.34 17.46
CA ASP A 179 27.13 4.50 17.53
C ASP A 179 28.61 4.12 17.73
N ASP A 180 28.87 2.93 18.28
CA ASP A 180 30.19 2.34 18.47
C ASP A 180 30.80 1.72 17.20
N GLU A 181 30.00 1.54 16.14
CA GLU A 181 30.42 0.87 14.89
C GLU A 181 30.58 1.81 13.69
N SER A 182 30.97 3.08 13.92
CA SER A 182 31.21 4.02 12.82
C SER A 182 32.31 3.52 11.88
N CYS A 183 31.98 3.42 10.60
CA CYS A 183 32.90 2.93 9.56
C CYS A 183 33.60 4.05 8.80
N SER A 184 34.82 3.76 8.35
CA SER A 184 35.50 4.57 7.34
C SER A 184 34.68 4.69 6.05
N PRO A 185 34.86 5.76 5.27
CA PRO A 185 34.27 5.89 3.94
C PRO A 185 34.53 4.65 3.06
N PRO A 186 33.61 4.32 2.13
CA PRO A 186 33.78 3.17 1.25
C PRO A 186 35.01 3.34 0.35
N LYS A 187 35.64 2.21 0.02
CA LYS A 187 36.66 2.18 -1.03
C LYS A 187 35.97 2.25 -2.39
N ARG A 188 36.53 3.04 -3.31
CA ARG A 188 36.02 3.16 -4.69
C ARG A 188 37.05 2.61 -5.66
N ASN A 189 36.63 1.71 -6.55
CA ASN A 189 37.48 1.26 -7.64
C ASN A 189 37.53 2.32 -8.76
N ASP A 190 38.71 2.78 -9.15
CA ASP A 190 38.82 3.88 -10.11
C ASP A 190 38.32 3.55 -11.51
N LYS A 191 38.42 2.28 -11.93
CA LYS A 191 38.02 1.82 -13.26
C LYS A 191 36.53 1.50 -13.33
N THR A 192 36.03 0.71 -12.39
CA THR A 192 34.64 0.23 -12.40
C THR A 192 33.68 1.15 -11.67
N LYS A 193 34.21 2.11 -10.89
CA LYS A 193 33.49 3.01 -9.98
C LYS A 193 32.72 2.32 -8.85
N VAL A 194 32.85 0.99 -8.74
CA VAL A 194 32.20 0.19 -7.70
C VAL A 194 32.69 0.61 -6.33
N LEU A 195 31.74 0.73 -5.41
CA LEU A 195 31.96 0.99 -4.00
C LEU A 195 32.00 -0.32 -3.22
N THR A 196 32.94 -0.43 -2.29
CA THR A 196 33.03 -1.53 -1.33
C THR A 196 33.05 -0.97 0.09
N PHE A 197 32.24 -1.57 0.95
CA PHE A 197 32.05 -1.13 2.33
C PHE A 197 32.70 -2.11 3.28
N ALA A 198 33.23 -1.61 4.40
CA ALA A 198 33.76 -2.46 5.46
C ALA A 198 32.64 -3.28 6.09
N SER A 199 32.92 -4.56 6.36
CA SER A 199 32.00 -5.46 7.05
C SER A 199 31.90 -5.11 8.53
N THR A 200 30.67 -5.07 9.06
CA THR A 200 30.35 -4.83 10.47
C THR A 200 29.40 -5.90 11.00
N SER A 201 29.19 -5.93 12.32
CA SER A 201 28.27 -6.89 12.95
C SER A 201 26.85 -6.76 12.38
N SER A 202 26.45 -5.53 12.00
CA SER A 202 25.13 -5.20 11.47
C SER A 202 24.77 -5.84 10.13
N CYS A 203 25.73 -6.33 9.31
CA CYS A 203 25.45 -6.83 7.96
C CYS A 203 26.55 -7.72 7.32
N THR A 204 27.20 -8.56 8.12
CA THR A 204 28.43 -9.30 7.76
C THR A 204 28.41 -10.06 6.42
N ASN A 205 27.28 -10.71 6.07
CA ASN A 205 27.22 -11.57 4.89
C ASN A 205 26.72 -10.83 3.64
N LEU A 206 25.68 -10.02 3.77
CA LEU A 206 25.05 -9.35 2.61
C LEU A 206 25.89 -8.20 2.06
N ILE A 207 26.74 -7.59 2.89
CA ILE A 207 27.59 -6.48 2.47
C ILE A 207 28.60 -6.87 1.39
N LYS A 208 28.99 -8.16 1.33
CA LYS A 208 29.88 -8.71 0.30
C LYS A 208 29.28 -8.68 -1.10
N ASP A 209 27.96 -8.60 -1.20
CA ASP A 209 27.26 -8.49 -2.48
C ASP A 209 26.74 -7.06 -2.74
N PHE A 210 26.89 -6.15 -1.78
CA PHE A 210 26.42 -4.77 -1.86
C PHE A 210 27.44 -3.88 -2.57
N HIS A 211 27.25 -3.71 -3.88
CA HIS A 211 28.18 -3.02 -4.77
C HIS A 211 27.50 -1.95 -5.64
N PRO A 212 26.98 -0.86 -5.04
CA PRO A 212 26.61 0.32 -5.81
C PRO A 212 27.85 0.93 -6.49
N ASN A 213 27.65 1.63 -7.61
CA ASN A 213 28.72 2.34 -8.34
C ASN A 213 28.43 3.83 -8.52
N VAL A 214 27.33 4.32 -7.92
CA VAL A 214 26.97 5.74 -7.87
C VAL A 214 26.88 6.17 -6.41
N THR A 215 27.67 7.16 -6.04
CA THR A 215 27.71 7.75 -4.69
C THR A 215 26.45 8.58 -4.40
N PRO A 216 26.11 8.85 -3.13
CA PRO A 216 25.03 9.78 -2.80
C PRO A 216 25.18 11.15 -3.46
N GLU A 217 26.40 11.70 -3.49
CA GLU A 217 26.71 12.95 -4.19
C GLU A 217 26.34 12.88 -5.67
N GLU A 218 26.79 11.84 -6.37
CA GLU A 218 26.49 11.67 -7.79
C GLU A 218 24.98 11.55 -8.04
N VAL A 219 24.24 10.80 -7.20
CA VAL A 219 22.76 10.71 -7.31
C VAL A 219 22.09 12.07 -7.18
N LEU A 220 22.57 12.92 -6.27
CA LEU A 220 22.05 14.27 -6.05
C LEU A 220 22.38 15.21 -7.22
N ARG A 221 23.65 15.23 -7.64
CA ARG A 221 24.14 16.15 -8.68
C ARG A 221 23.57 15.89 -10.06
N VAL A 222 23.38 14.62 -10.45
CA VAL A 222 22.79 14.29 -11.76
C VAL A 222 21.29 14.56 -11.83
N GLY A 223 20.67 14.92 -10.70
CA GLY A 223 19.24 15.17 -10.59
C GLY A 223 18.45 13.87 -10.45
N SER A 224 17.76 13.76 -9.32
CA SER A 224 16.99 12.59 -8.93
C SER A 224 15.70 12.98 -8.21
N PHE A 225 14.75 12.04 -8.14
CA PHE A 225 13.49 12.17 -7.39
C PHE A 225 12.66 13.41 -7.73
N GLY A 226 12.82 13.93 -8.95
CA GLY A 226 12.12 15.10 -9.47
C GLY A 226 12.35 16.37 -8.63
N GLY A 227 13.43 16.44 -7.87
CA GLY A 227 13.75 17.58 -7.03
C GLY A 227 13.07 17.61 -5.67
N THR A 228 12.38 16.54 -5.28
CA THR A 228 11.44 16.55 -4.15
C THR A 228 11.88 15.74 -2.95
N TYR A 229 13.02 15.03 -3.02
CA TYR A 229 13.33 13.98 -2.06
C TYR A 229 13.34 14.51 -0.64
N PHE A 230 14.09 15.59 -0.37
CA PHE A 230 14.24 16.19 0.95
C PHE A 230 13.29 17.39 1.19
N ARG A 231 12.11 17.40 0.58
CA ARG A 231 11.07 18.40 0.88
C ARG A 231 10.56 18.27 2.31
N ASN A 232 9.83 19.27 2.82
CA ASN A 232 9.11 19.11 4.10
C ASN A 232 8.11 17.96 4.00
N ILE A 233 8.10 17.06 4.99
CA ILE A 233 7.15 15.95 5.06
C ILE A 233 6.51 15.87 6.43
N SER A 234 5.25 15.43 6.49
CA SER A 234 4.69 14.80 7.67
C SER A 234 4.83 13.30 7.50
N SER A 235 5.46 12.61 8.45
CA SER A 235 5.60 11.16 8.41
C SER A 235 4.43 10.48 9.12
N ALA A 236 3.79 9.54 8.45
CA ALA A 236 2.82 8.66 9.10
C ALA A 236 3.52 7.58 9.94
N VAL A 237 4.78 7.23 9.64
CA VAL A 237 5.53 6.25 10.43
C VAL A 237 5.84 6.81 11.82
N THR A 238 6.39 8.02 11.90
CA THR A 238 6.81 8.60 13.19
C THR A 238 5.78 9.56 13.79
N GLY A 239 4.79 10.02 13.00
CA GLY A 239 3.86 11.06 13.43
C GLY A 239 4.47 12.46 13.51
N ILE A 240 5.72 12.63 13.06
CA ILE A 240 6.48 13.89 13.16
C ILE A 240 6.48 14.61 11.79
N SER A 241 6.52 15.95 11.84
CA SER A 241 6.80 16.78 10.67
C SER A 241 8.29 17.13 10.58
N TYR A 242 8.95 16.73 9.49
CA TYR A 242 10.36 16.98 9.23
C TYR A 242 10.53 18.18 8.30
N LYS A 243 11.45 19.08 8.68
CA LYS A 243 11.84 20.23 7.85
C LYS A 243 13.04 19.86 6.99
N SER A 244 13.01 20.32 5.74
CA SER A 244 14.06 20.07 4.75
C SER A 244 15.44 20.53 5.22
N SER A 245 15.54 21.69 5.86
CA SER A 245 16.81 22.24 6.38
C SER A 245 17.45 21.31 7.40
N GLN A 246 16.68 20.82 8.37
CA GLN A 246 17.15 19.93 9.43
C GLN A 246 17.60 18.58 8.85
N VAL A 247 16.80 17.98 7.97
CA VAL A 247 17.15 16.66 7.42
C VAL A 247 18.37 16.75 6.50
N LEU A 248 18.52 17.84 5.74
CA LEU A 248 19.70 18.05 4.90
C LEU A 248 20.97 18.18 5.76
N GLN A 249 20.92 18.94 6.84
CA GLN A 249 22.06 19.12 7.75
C GLN A 249 22.52 17.80 8.38
N ASP A 250 21.56 16.95 8.77
CA ASP A 250 21.84 15.66 9.38
C ASP A 250 22.30 14.59 8.36
N THR A 251 21.64 14.50 7.20
CA THR A 251 21.77 13.35 6.30
C THR A 251 22.81 13.57 5.21
N VAL A 252 22.98 14.80 4.73
CA VAL A 252 23.71 15.12 3.51
C VAL A 252 24.99 15.87 3.85
N ASP A 253 26.12 15.46 3.26
CA ASP A 253 27.36 16.24 3.39
C ASP A 253 27.19 17.58 2.64
N PRO A 254 27.53 18.73 3.25
CA PRO A 254 27.43 20.03 2.61
C PRO A 254 28.14 20.10 1.25
N GLU A 255 29.28 19.42 1.09
CA GLU A 255 30.05 19.43 -0.16
C GLU A 255 29.29 18.77 -1.30
N TRP A 256 28.51 17.72 -1.03
CA TRP A 256 27.73 17.01 -2.05
C TRP A 256 26.68 17.90 -2.72
N ILE A 257 26.25 18.95 -2.02
CA ILE A 257 25.22 19.88 -2.47
C ILE A 257 25.75 21.30 -2.68
N ALA A 258 27.07 21.49 -2.60
CA ALA A 258 27.72 22.74 -2.92
C ALA A 258 27.44 23.12 -4.39
N GLY A 259 27.00 24.37 -4.59
CA GLY A 259 26.61 24.90 -5.90
C GLY A 259 25.26 24.43 -6.46
N LEU A 260 24.54 23.51 -5.77
CA LEU A 260 23.23 23.06 -6.24
C LEU A 260 22.12 24.05 -5.85
N ASN A 261 21.15 24.24 -6.75
CA ASN A 261 19.91 24.91 -6.40
C ASN A 261 19.03 24.00 -5.54
N LYS A 262 19.17 24.10 -4.22
CA LYS A 262 18.48 23.24 -3.25
C LYS A 262 16.95 23.28 -3.39
N ALA A 263 16.39 24.46 -3.65
CA ALA A 263 14.95 24.67 -3.77
C ALA A 263 14.32 23.91 -4.95
N THR A 264 15.07 23.74 -6.04
CA THR A 264 14.57 23.04 -7.23
C THR A 264 15.02 21.59 -7.30
N MET A 265 16.24 21.28 -6.84
CA MET A 265 16.86 19.96 -7.00
C MET A 265 16.68 19.03 -5.81
N LEU A 266 16.36 19.54 -4.61
CA LEU A 266 16.34 18.72 -3.39
C LEU A 266 15.04 18.86 -2.59
N THR A 267 14.54 20.09 -2.43
CA THR A 267 13.49 20.42 -1.44
C THR A 267 12.19 20.91 -2.07
N SER A 268 12.02 20.76 -3.38
CA SER A 268 10.80 21.18 -4.07
C SER A 268 9.58 20.45 -3.52
N SER A 269 8.48 21.16 -3.30
CA SER A 269 7.18 20.53 -2.98
C SER A 269 6.57 19.84 -4.20
N THR A 270 6.95 20.25 -5.40
CA THR A 270 6.39 19.79 -6.67
C THR A 270 7.41 18.96 -7.43
N TYR A 271 6.99 17.78 -7.88
CA TYR A 271 7.83 16.87 -8.67
C TYR A 271 8.04 17.41 -10.08
N ARG A 272 9.31 17.52 -10.49
CA ARG A 272 9.73 18.03 -11.80
C ARG A 272 10.53 16.97 -12.56
N ALA A 273 9.91 16.31 -13.54
CA ALA A 273 10.56 15.24 -14.30
C ALA A 273 11.81 15.71 -15.06
N ASN A 274 11.85 16.96 -15.52
CA ASN A 274 12.98 17.54 -16.24
C ASN A 274 14.25 17.72 -15.38
N ILE A 275 14.12 17.72 -14.04
CA ILE A 275 15.28 17.75 -13.13
C ILE A 275 15.99 16.41 -13.11
N ASN A 276 15.31 15.30 -13.37
CA ASN A 276 15.93 13.99 -13.39
C ASN A 276 16.92 13.85 -14.54
N LYS A 277 18.04 13.13 -14.31
CA LYS A 277 19.04 12.77 -15.34
C LYS A 277 18.42 12.31 -16.66
N HIS A 278 17.41 11.43 -16.59
CA HIS A 278 16.74 10.88 -17.77
C HIS A 278 15.45 11.61 -18.16
N LYS A 279 15.14 12.76 -17.56
CA LYS A 279 13.98 13.61 -17.87
C LYS A 279 12.61 12.92 -17.78
N VAL A 280 12.52 11.85 -16.99
CA VAL A 280 11.29 11.04 -16.81
C VAL A 280 10.87 10.99 -15.35
N LYS A 281 9.55 10.91 -15.10
CA LYS A 281 9.01 10.64 -13.77
C LYS A 281 9.22 9.16 -13.42
N CYS A 282 9.71 8.88 -12.22
CA CYS A 282 9.76 7.52 -11.69
C CYS A 282 9.68 7.53 -10.16
N GLY A 283 9.43 6.37 -9.56
CA GLY A 283 9.25 6.21 -8.12
C GLY A 283 7.78 6.36 -7.67
N GLY A 284 7.49 5.81 -6.50
CA GLY A 284 6.20 5.90 -5.83
C GLY A 284 6.07 7.14 -4.94
N SER A 285 4.85 7.45 -4.50
CA SER A 285 4.59 8.52 -3.54
C SER A 285 5.11 8.17 -2.14
N LEU A 286 5.30 9.17 -1.27
CA LEU A 286 5.65 8.89 0.13
C LEU A 286 4.59 8.01 0.81
N GLY A 287 3.30 8.24 0.53
CA GLY A 287 2.20 7.42 1.05
C GLY A 287 2.32 5.95 0.64
N MET A 288 2.63 5.68 -0.63
CA MET A 288 2.88 4.32 -1.11
C MET A 288 4.02 3.63 -0.34
N TRP A 289 5.12 4.34 -0.08
CA TRP A 289 6.27 3.79 0.65
C TRP A 289 5.94 3.55 2.13
N GLU A 290 5.27 4.50 2.77
CA GLU A 290 4.80 4.39 4.14
C GLU A 290 3.81 3.22 4.28
N SER A 291 2.75 3.15 3.48
CA SER A 291 1.73 2.08 3.56
C SER A 291 2.27 0.70 3.18
N SER A 292 3.42 0.62 2.52
CA SER A 292 4.06 -0.64 2.14
C SER A 292 4.96 -1.23 3.22
N GLY A 293 5.19 -0.51 4.34
CA GLY A 293 6.09 -0.93 5.41
C GLY A 293 7.57 -0.77 5.05
N TRP A 294 7.89 0.18 4.15
CA TRP A 294 9.25 0.35 3.61
C TRP A 294 10.07 1.47 4.27
N ILE A 295 9.39 2.33 5.03
CA ILE A 295 9.98 3.46 5.75
C ILE A 295 10.17 3.06 7.21
N SER A 296 11.35 3.32 7.77
CA SER A 296 11.66 3.17 9.19
C SER A 296 11.49 4.52 9.91
N ASP A 297 11.48 4.49 11.23
CA ASP A 297 11.41 5.68 12.05
C ASP A 297 12.70 6.51 12.06
N VAL A 298 13.86 5.84 11.99
CA VAL A 298 15.15 6.53 11.92
C VAL A 298 15.39 7.17 10.56
N ASP A 299 14.90 6.59 9.46
CA ASP A 299 15.04 7.10 8.08
C ASP A 299 13.66 7.41 7.46
N PRO A 300 12.98 8.50 7.89
CA PRO A 300 11.62 8.85 7.46
C PRO A 300 11.49 9.20 5.97
N TYR A 301 12.60 9.46 5.29
CA TYR A 301 12.66 9.63 3.83
C TYR A 301 12.97 8.33 3.09
N GLY A 302 13.27 7.24 3.79
CA GLY A 302 13.43 5.91 3.24
C GLY A 302 14.84 5.60 2.71
N TRP A 303 14.88 4.72 1.71
CA TRP A 303 16.12 4.08 1.22
C TRP A 303 17.28 5.04 0.95
N PHE A 304 17.06 6.14 0.24
CA PHE A 304 18.17 7.00 -0.15
C PHE A 304 18.70 7.84 1.03
N GLN A 305 17.87 8.17 2.01
CA GLN A 305 18.35 8.73 3.28
C GLN A 305 19.21 7.73 4.05
N TRP A 306 18.75 6.47 4.14
CA TRP A 306 19.56 5.40 4.71
C TRP A 306 20.89 5.27 3.97
N TYR A 307 20.88 5.30 2.63
CA TYR A 307 22.10 5.18 1.82
C TYR A 307 23.08 6.33 2.06
N CYS A 308 22.62 7.58 2.15
CA CYS A 308 23.47 8.72 2.50
C CYS A 308 24.18 8.50 3.85
N ARG A 309 23.43 8.11 4.89
CA ARG A 309 23.99 7.92 6.23
C ARG A 309 24.88 6.68 6.32
N PHE A 310 24.50 5.59 5.65
CA PHE A 310 25.31 4.38 5.55
C PHE A 310 26.65 4.63 4.85
N TYR A 311 26.62 5.44 3.78
CA TYR A 311 27.81 5.88 3.06
C TYR A 311 28.75 6.71 3.93
N ARG A 312 28.20 7.54 4.82
CA ARG A 312 28.95 8.32 5.82
C ARG A 312 29.42 7.52 7.02
N GLY A 313 29.22 6.20 7.02
CA GLY A 313 29.73 5.31 8.07
C GLY A 313 28.73 4.95 9.16
N ARG A 314 27.49 5.48 9.16
CA ARG A 314 26.46 5.07 10.12
C ARG A 314 26.11 3.59 9.93
N ARG A 315 25.99 2.84 11.03
CA ARG A 315 25.47 1.48 11.05
C ARG A 315 24.25 1.39 11.94
N CYS A 316 23.32 0.49 11.59
CA CYS A 316 22.10 0.32 12.34
C CYS A 316 21.49 -1.07 12.14
N SER A 317 20.54 -1.44 12.99
CA SER A 317 19.85 -2.73 12.91
C SER A 317 18.98 -2.92 11.65
N ASP A 318 18.88 -1.91 10.78
CA ASP A 318 18.13 -1.96 9.51
C ASP A 318 19.02 -2.29 8.30
N ASP A 319 20.35 -2.34 8.46
CA ASP A 319 21.29 -2.42 7.34
C ASP A 319 21.07 -3.66 6.47
N GLU A 320 20.90 -4.85 7.07
CA GLU A 320 20.60 -6.08 6.34
C GLU A 320 19.31 -5.97 5.51
N ARG A 321 18.25 -5.40 6.08
CA ARG A 321 16.97 -5.25 5.37
C ARG A 321 17.14 -4.33 4.18
N GLN A 322 17.85 -3.22 4.34
CA GLN A 322 18.07 -2.24 3.29
C GLN A 322 18.96 -2.82 2.18
N ILE A 323 20.08 -3.48 2.53
CA ILE A 323 20.94 -4.17 1.56
C ILE A 323 20.15 -5.27 0.82
N SER A 324 19.33 -6.05 1.52
CA SER A 324 18.47 -7.07 0.90
C SER A 324 17.49 -6.46 -0.12
N ARG A 325 16.92 -5.29 0.16
CA ARG A 325 16.04 -4.57 -0.78
C ARG A 325 16.81 -4.08 -2.00
N TRP A 326 18.03 -3.57 -1.82
CA TRP A 326 18.91 -3.21 -2.92
C TRP A 326 19.25 -4.42 -3.78
N MET A 327 19.59 -5.56 -3.17
CA MET A 327 19.89 -6.79 -3.89
C MET A 327 18.74 -7.26 -4.78
N LYS A 328 17.50 -7.19 -4.27
CA LYS A 328 16.27 -7.52 -5.02
C LYS A 328 15.99 -6.52 -6.15
N SER A 329 16.49 -5.29 -6.07
CA SER A 329 16.19 -4.22 -7.03
C SER A 329 17.31 -4.02 -8.05
N ALA A 330 18.52 -3.75 -7.57
CA ALA A 330 19.71 -3.34 -8.32
C ALA A 330 20.88 -4.35 -8.22
N GLY A 331 20.86 -5.31 -7.30
CA GLY A 331 21.88 -6.35 -7.20
C GLY A 331 22.00 -7.22 -8.45
N ALA A 332 22.99 -8.12 -8.51
CA ALA A 332 23.30 -8.91 -9.72
C ALA A 332 22.13 -9.70 -10.30
N LYS A 333 21.20 -10.15 -9.45
CA LYS A 333 19.93 -10.82 -9.82
C LYS A 333 18.70 -9.92 -9.63
N GLY A 334 18.91 -8.64 -9.33
CA GLY A 334 17.87 -7.66 -9.03
C GLY A 334 16.95 -7.42 -10.23
N ARG A 335 15.68 -7.16 -9.93
CA ARG A 335 14.61 -6.99 -10.91
C ARG A 335 14.95 -5.91 -11.94
N PHE A 336 15.26 -4.69 -11.48
CA PHE A 336 15.46 -3.55 -12.38
C PHE A 336 16.76 -3.66 -13.15
N ARG A 337 17.85 -4.13 -12.51
CA ARG A 337 19.12 -4.40 -13.19
C ARG A 337 18.94 -5.42 -14.31
N SER A 338 18.35 -6.57 -14.00
CA SER A 338 18.14 -7.64 -14.99
C SER A 338 17.24 -7.19 -16.14
N GLN A 339 16.16 -6.47 -15.83
CA GLN A 339 15.26 -5.94 -16.85
C GLN A 339 15.98 -4.95 -17.79
N LEU A 340 16.77 -4.03 -17.25
CA LEU A 340 17.50 -3.08 -18.09
C LEU A 340 18.58 -3.75 -18.92
N CYS A 341 19.41 -4.63 -18.33
CA CYS A 341 20.43 -5.36 -19.08
C CYS A 341 19.82 -6.16 -20.24
N ASN A 342 18.71 -6.86 -20.00
CA ASN A 342 18.02 -7.61 -21.05
C ASN A 342 17.50 -6.69 -22.17
N LYS A 343 16.97 -5.51 -21.83
CA LYS A 343 16.52 -4.52 -22.82
C LYS A 343 17.69 -3.92 -23.61
N ILE A 344 18.84 -3.70 -22.97
CA ILE A 344 20.06 -3.22 -23.66
C ILE A 344 20.60 -4.31 -24.59
N ILE A 345 20.64 -5.59 -24.18
CA ILE A 345 21.07 -6.67 -25.08
C ILE A 345 20.15 -6.79 -26.29
N ALA A 346 18.83 -6.70 -26.06
CA ALA A 346 17.86 -6.74 -27.15
C ALA A 346 17.94 -5.51 -28.08
N ALA A 347 18.39 -4.36 -27.56
CA ALA A 347 18.55 -3.13 -28.33
C ALA A 347 20.00 -3.00 -28.85
N ASN A 348 20.19 -3.10 -30.16
CA ASN A 348 21.51 -2.95 -30.80
C ASN A 348 22.54 -4.01 -30.37
N ASP A 349 22.11 -5.23 -30.05
CA ASP A 349 23.00 -6.33 -29.64
C ASP A 349 23.84 -5.98 -28.38
N GLY A 350 23.37 -5.00 -27.59
CA GLY A 350 24.09 -4.45 -26.45
C GLY A 350 25.44 -3.79 -26.79
N LYS A 351 25.60 -3.29 -28.02
CA LYS A 351 26.81 -2.58 -28.49
C LYS A 351 26.92 -1.15 -27.95
N ASN A 352 25.83 -0.57 -27.44
CA ASN A 352 25.83 0.78 -26.86
C ASN A 352 25.10 0.82 -25.52
N VAL A 353 25.81 0.54 -24.43
CA VAL A 353 25.27 0.59 -23.06
C VAL A 353 24.84 2.00 -22.66
N ALA A 354 25.46 3.02 -23.25
CA ALA A 354 25.19 4.43 -22.99
C ALA A 354 23.91 4.95 -23.67
N ASP A 355 23.21 4.15 -24.49
CA ASP A 355 21.97 4.61 -25.13
C ASP A 355 20.86 4.85 -24.09
N VAL A 356 20.70 6.13 -23.72
CA VAL A 356 19.73 6.61 -22.73
C VAL A 356 18.28 6.42 -23.16
N LYS A 357 18.01 6.18 -24.46
CA LYS A 357 16.66 5.92 -24.97
C LYS A 357 16.16 4.54 -24.57
N VAL A 358 17.06 3.60 -24.29
CA VAL A 358 16.69 2.27 -23.81
C VAL A 358 16.19 2.36 -22.37
N SER A 359 14.86 2.33 -22.22
CA SER A 359 14.14 2.23 -20.96
C SER A 359 14.53 3.28 -19.90
N PRO A 360 14.41 4.59 -20.20
CA PRO A 360 14.88 5.69 -19.34
C PRO A 360 14.30 5.66 -17.92
N VAL A 361 13.08 5.17 -17.74
CA VAL A 361 12.44 5.04 -16.42
C VAL A 361 13.18 4.03 -15.53
N ILE A 362 13.64 2.90 -16.10
CA ILE A 362 14.41 1.90 -15.33
C ILE A 362 15.82 2.43 -15.06
N ARG A 363 16.45 3.13 -16.02
CA ARG A 363 17.74 3.80 -15.80
C ARG A 363 17.66 4.77 -14.62
N GLN A 364 16.67 5.68 -14.62
CA GLN A 364 16.45 6.61 -13.52
C GLN A 364 16.18 5.89 -12.20
N THR A 365 15.40 4.79 -12.24
CA THR A 365 15.15 3.98 -11.04
C THR A 365 16.44 3.41 -10.48
N LEU A 366 17.32 2.85 -11.31
CA LEU A 366 18.61 2.33 -10.85
C LEU A 366 19.53 3.44 -10.31
N THR A 367 19.55 4.63 -10.92
CA THR A 367 20.26 5.79 -10.39
C THR A 367 19.79 6.11 -8.96
N HIS A 368 18.48 6.09 -8.70
CA HIS A 368 17.94 6.29 -7.34
C HIS A 368 18.36 5.18 -6.34
N TRP A 369 18.71 3.99 -6.84
CA TRP A 369 19.25 2.88 -6.06
C TRP A 369 20.79 2.87 -6.04
N GLY A 370 21.47 3.91 -6.53
CA GLY A 370 22.93 4.00 -6.50
C GLY A 370 23.64 3.11 -7.53
N LEU A 371 22.95 2.73 -8.62
CA LEU A 371 23.50 1.90 -9.68
C LEU A 371 23.34 2.53 -11.07
N GLU A 372 24.41 2.53 -11.85
CA GLU A 372 24.40 2.76 -13.29
C GLU A 372 24.94 1.53 -14.02
N ILE A 373 24.27 1.12 -15.10
CA ILE A 373 24.71 -0.03 -15.91
C ILE A 373 25.91 0.39 -16.76
N THR A 374 27.03 -0.31 -16.57
CA THR A 374 28.27 -0.17 -17.34
C THR A 374 28.47 -1.37 -18.25
N ASP A 375 29.41 -1.30 -19.19
CA ASP A 375 29.79 -2.42 -20.05
C ASP A 375 30.19 -3.66 -19.23
N ASN A 376 30.98 -3.46 -18.17
CA ASN A 376 31.37 -4.54 -17.26
C ASN A 376 30.15 -5.19 -16.57
N ILE A 377 29.17 -4.39 -16.14
CA ILE A 377 27.94 -4.92 -15.53
C ILE A 377 27.11 -5.72 -16.54
N LEU A 378 27.03 -5.23 -17.79
CA LEU A 378 26.31 -5.90 -18.86
C LEU A 378 26.99 -7.23 -19.23
N GLU A 379 28.31 -7.25 -19.30
CA GLU A 379 29.10 -8.43 -19.61
C GLU A 379 28.98 -9.51 -18.52
N LEU A 380 29.07 -9.13 -17.25
CA LEU A 380 28.79 -10.04 -16.14
C LEU A 380 27.36 -10.58 -16.17
N HIS A 381 26.40 -9.77 -16.65
CA HIS A 381 25.02 -10.23 -16.82
C HIS A 381 24.90 -11.25 -17.97
N ARG A 382 25.54 -11.00 -19.13
CA ARG A 382 25.59 -11.95 -20.26
C ARG A 382 26.10 -13.32 -19.82
N LYS A 383 27.29 -13.35 -19.20
CA LYS A 383 27.91 -14.56 -18.64
C LYS A 383 26.98 -15.32 -17.69
N ARG A 384 26.31 -14.59 -16.79
CA ARG A 384 25.38 -15.18 -15.82
C ARG A 384 24.12 -15.77 -16.47
N THR A 385 23.63 -15.18 -17.56
CA THR A 385 22.38 -15.61 -18.21
C THR A 385 22.58 -16.50 -19.44
N GLY A 386 23.82 -16.77 -19.84
CA GLY A 386 24.12 -17.53 -21.06
C GLY A 386 23.64 -16.83 -22.33
N LYS A 387 23.75 -15.50 -22.38
CA LYS A 387 23.33 -14.66 -23.50
C LYS A 387 24.50 -14.03 -24.23
#